data_AF-A0A838HK50-F1
#
_entry.id   AF-A0A838HK50-F1
#
_cell.length_a   1.000
_cell.length_b   1.000
_cell.length_c   1.000
_cell.angle_alpha   90.00
_cell.angle_beta   90.00
_cell.angle_gamma   90.00
#
_symmetry.space_group_name_H-M   'P 1'
#
loop_
_entity.id
_entity.type
_entity.pdbx_description
1 polymer ?
#
loop_
_entity_poly.entity_id
_entity_poly.type
_entity_poly.pdbx_seq_one_letter_code
_entity_poly.pdbx_strand_id
1 'polypeptide(L)'
;MSPVLTIARLTLQEARRKRTVLAALALGLVFLSLFAVGFWFIVSDMRVDRVPQEQVRFGYSFILLAAFYVIHFLTVMLTIFSSAGTLAGEISSHTIQTVVTKPIRRSEVLLGKWLGHGAMIASYVGLLAGGLL
;
A
#
# COMPACT_ATOMS: atom_id res chain seq x y z
N MET A 1 17.13 -21.56 -9.71
CA MET A 1 16.17 -20.49 -9.40
C MET A 1 15.64 -20.76 -8.00
N SER A 2 15.81 -19.83 -7.05
CA SER A 2 15.50 -20.12 -5.64
C SER A 2 13.98 -20.28 -5.42
N PRO A 3 13.52 -21.34 -4.75
CA PRO A 3 12.09 -21.61 -4.50
C PRO A 3 11.35 -20.43 -3.86
N VAL A 4 12.06 -19.67 -3.03
CA VAL A 4 11.57 -18.46 -2.33
C VAL A 4 11.11 -17.37 -3.30
N LEU A 5 11.87 -17.12 -4.39
CA LEU A 5 11.51 -16.10 -5.39
C LEU A 5 10.27 -16.50 -6.19
N THR A 6 10.10 -17.79 -6.48
CA THR A 6 8.92 -18.30 -7.18
C THR A 6 7.66 -18.14 -6.33
N ILE A 7 7.73 -18.47 -5.04
CA ILE A 7 6.61 -18.32 -4.09
C ILE A 7 6.26 -16.83 -3.90
N ALA A 8 7.25 -15.95 -3.79
CA ALA A 8 7.03 -14.51 -3.71
C ALA A 8 6.34 -13.94 -4.97
N ARG A 9 6.72 -14.42 -6.16
CA ARG A 9 6.10 -13.99 -7.43
C ARG A 9 4.67 -14.49 -7.59
N LEU A 10 4.40 -15.73 -7.17
CA LEU A 10 3.05 -16.30 -7.17
C LEU A 10 2.13 -15.56 -6.18
N THR A 11 2.61 -15.25 -4.98
CA THR A 11 1.84 -14.43 -4.02
C THR A 11 1.58 -13.02 -4.53
N LEU A 12 2.51 -12.41 -5.28
CA LEU A 12 2.28 -11.12 -5.93
C LEU A 12 1.19 -11.20 -7.01
N GLN A 13 1.20 -12.25 -7.83
CA GLN A 13 0.19 -12.48 -8.86
C GLN A 13 -1.20 -12.75 -8.26
N GLU A 14 -1.24 -13.51 -7.17
CA GLU A 14 -2.46 -13.85 -6.47
C GLU A 14 -3.05 -12.66 -5.73
N ALA A 15 -2.21 -11.83 -5.10
CA ALA A 15 -2.61 -10.56 -4.51
C ALA A 15 -3.17 -9.58 -5.55
N ARG A 16 -2.54 -9.49 -6.75
CA ARG A 16 -3.02 -8.62 -7.84
C ARG A 16 -4.43 -8.99 -8.34
N ARG A 17 -4.82 -10.27 -8.25
CA ARG A 17 -6.17 -10.73 -8.62
C ARG A 17 -7.22 -10.44 -7.55
N LYS A 18 -6.83 -10.11 -6.32
CA LYS A 18 -7.78 -9.77 -5.26
C LYS A 18 -8.37 -8.39 -5.51
N ARG A 19 -9.70 -8.33 -5.58
CA ARG A 19 -10.49 -7.11 -5.74
C ARG A 19 -10.17 -6.04 -4.69
N THR A 20 -9.70 -6.45 -3.50
CA THR A 20 -9.24 -5.56 -2.43
C THR A 20 -8.02 -4.72 -2.80
N VAL A 21 -7.05 -5.30 -3.52
CA VAL A 21 -5.85 -4.56 -3.98
C VAL A 21 -6.24 -3.53 -5.03
N LEU A 22 -7.11 -3.92 -5.98
CA LEU A 22 -7.64 -2.98 -6.98
C LEU A 22 -8.46 -1.85 -6.35
N ALA A 23 -9.28 -2.15 -5.35
CA ALA A 23 -10.06 -1.14 -4.63
C ALA A 23 -9.14 -0.15 -3.89
N ALA A 24 -8.10 -0.63 -3.22
CA ALA A 24 -7.12 0.24 -2.56
C ALA A 24 -6.35 1.11 -3.57
N LEU A 25 -5.96 0.54 -4.70
CA LEU A 25 -5.25 1.27 -5.77
C LEU A 25 -6.14 2.36 -6.39
N ALA A 26 -7.41 2.04 -6.67
CA ALA A 26 -8.40 3.01 -7.13
C ALA A 26 -8.62 4.14 -6.11
N LEU A 27 -8.78 3.80 -4.83
CA LEU A 27 -8.96 4.79 -3.76
C LEU A 27 -7.72 5.69 -3.60
N GLY A 28 -6.52 5.11 -3.70
CA GLY A 28 -5.25 5.85 -3.71
C GLY A 28 -5.13 6.82 -4.88
N LEU A 29 -5.53 6.42 -6.09
CA LEU A 29 -5.56 7.30 -7.27
C LEU A 29 -6.56 8.44 -7.13
N VAL A 30 -7.75 8.15 -6.59
CA VAL A 30 -8.76 9.19 -6.28
C VAL A 30 -8.19 10.18 -5.27
N PHE A 31 -7.55 9.69 -4.21
CA PHE A 31 -6.89 10.53 -3.22
C PHE A 31 -5.81 11.43 -3.85
N LEU A 32 -4.90 10.88 -4.66
CA LEU A 32 -3.86 11.64 -5.35
C LEU A 32 -4.44 12.73 -6.25
N SER A 33 -5.52 12.41 -6.98
CA SER A 33 -6.19 13.37 -7.86
C SER A 33 -6.80 14.53 -7.07
N LEU A 34 -7.50 14.22 -5.98
CA LEU A 34 -8.08 15.24 -5.09
C LEU A 34 -7.00 16.08 -4.41
N PHE A 35 -5.91 15.43 -3.96
CA PHE A 35 -4.79 16.13 -3.35
C PHE A 35 -4.12 17.08 -4.34
N ALA A 36 -3.83 16.63 -5.56
CA ALA A 36 -3.21 17.47 -6.59
C ALA A 36 -4.07 18.70 -6.93
N VAL A 37 -5.39 18.51 -7.08
CA VAL A 37 -6.33 19.60 -7.34
C VAL A 37 -6.41 20.56 -6.16
N GLY A 38 -6.60 20.04 -4.94
CA GLY A 38 -6.68 20.87 -3.73
C GLY A 38 -5.39 21.64 -3.47
N PHE A 39 -4.24 20.99 -3.68
CA PHE A 39 -2.94 21.62 -3.59
C PHE A 39 -2.80 22.76 -4.60
N TRP A 40 -3.17 22.53 -5.86
CA TRP A 40 -3.09 23.57 -6.91
C TRP A 40 -3.91 24.82 -6.55
N PHE A 41 -5.13 24.65 -6.03
CA PHE A 41 -5.97 25.76 -5.56
C PHE A 41 -5.34 26.53 -4.38
N ILE A 42 -4.79 25.82 -3.40
CA ILE A 42 -4.15 26.46 -2.24
C ILE A 42 -2.92 27.27 -2.69
N VAL A 43 -2.11 26.72 -3.60
CA VAL A 43 -0.94 27.41 -4.15
C VAL A 43 -1.34 28.64 -4.96
N SER A 44 -2.41 28.55 -5.75
CA SER A 44 -2.87 29.69 -6.54
C SER A 44 -3.36 30.84 -5.66
N ASP A 45 -4.14 30.54 -4.62
CA ASP A 45 -4.68 31.57 -3.71
C ASP A 45 -3.57 32.24 -2.91
N MET A 46 -2.60 31.48 -2.38
CA MET A 46 -1.47 32.05 -1.62
C MET A 46 -0.58 32.98 -2.46
N ARG A 47 -0.50 32.76 -3.77
CA ARG A 47 0.25 33.65 -4.68
C ARG A 47 -0.48 34.97 -4.93
N VAL A 48 -1.81 34.96 -4.92
CA VAL A 48 -2.65 36.16 -5.11
C VAL A 48 -2.59 37.05 -3.86
N ASP A 49 -2.66 36.46 -2.67
CA ASP A 49 -2.76 37.19 -1.40
C ASP A 49 -1.43 37.71 -0.82
N ARG A 50 -0.30 37.52 -1.53
CA ARG A 50 1.06 37.95 -1.11
C ARG A 50 1.41 37.53 0.34
N VAL A 51 0.99 36.34 0.73
CA VAL A 51 1.20 35.79 2.07
C VAL A 51 2.71 35.70 2.38
N PRO A 52 3.17 36.01 3.61
CA PRO A 52 4.57 35.90 3.99
C PRO A 52 5.14 34.50 3.71
N GLN A 53 6.37 34.43 3.17
CA GLN A 53 6.96 33.16 2.72
C GLN A 53 7.09 32.10 3.83
N GLU A 54 7.33 32.52 5.08
CA GLU A 54 7.38 31.61 6.23
C GLU A 54 6.05 30.89 6.46
N GLN A 55 4.94 31.63 6.31
CA GLN A 55 3.59 31.09 6.52
C GLN A 55 3.17 30.16 5.39
N VAL A 56 3.60 30.49 4.16
CA VAL A 56 3.44 29.62 2.98
C VAL A 56 4.19 28.30 3.16
N ARG A 57 5.45 28.35 3.61
CA ARG A 57 6.27 27.15 3.87
C ARG A 57 5.70 26.27 4.98
N PHE A 58 5.16 26.88 6.03
CA PHE A 58 4.43 26.17 7.08
C PHE A 58 3.17 25.48 6.53
N GLY A 59 2.36 26.18 5.74
CA GLY A 59 1.16 25.63 5.09
C GLY A 59 1.47 24.43 4.20
N TYR A 60 2.50 24.53 3.36
CA TYR A 60 2.98 23.40 2.54
C TYR A 60 3.37 22.19 3.38
N SER A 61 4.15 22.41 4.44
CA SER A 61 4.62 21.33 5.30
C SER A 61 3.46 20.65 6.02
N PHE A 62 2.46 21.43 6.46
CA PHE A 62 1.26 20.92 7.09
C PHE A 62 0.40 20.08 6.13
N ILE A 63 0.18 20.56 4.91
CA ILE A 63 -0.62 19.86 3.89
C ILE A 63 0.07 18.55 3.46
N LEU A 64 1.39 18.58 3.25
CA LEU A 64 2.17 17.37 2.95
C LEU A 64 2.11 16.37 4.11
N LEU A 65 2.27 16.83 5.35
CA LEU A 65 2.16 15.96 6.52
C LEU A 65 0.77 15.32 6.62
N ALA A 66 -0.29 16.10 6.42
CA ALA A 66 -1.66 15.61 6.41
C ALA A 66 -1.87 14.54 5.31
N ALA A 67 -1.30 14.76 4.12
CA ALA A 67 -1.37 13.79 3.04
C ALA A 67 -0.61 12.49 3.36
N PHE A 68 0.57 12.57 3.97
CA PHE A 68 1.27 11.37 4.46
C PHE A 68 0.46 10.60 5.51
N TYR A 69 -0.30 11.29 6.38
CA TYR A 69 -1.21 10.64 7.31
C TYR A 69 -2.34 9.87 6.59
N VAL A 70 -2.90 10.43 5.52
CA VAL A 70 -3.91 9.73 4.71
C VAL A 70 -3.30 8.51 4.00
N ILE A 71 -2.11 8.65 3.42
CA ILE A 71 -1.37 7.53 2.82
C ILE A 71 -1.11 6.44 3.86
N HIS A 72 -0.71 6.81 5.08
CA HIS A 72 -0.49 5.89 6.19
C HIS A 72 -1.78 5.13 6.53
N PHE A 73 -2.90 5.85 6.69
CA PHE A 73 -4.20 5.24 6.96
C PHE A 73 -4.63 4.27 5.86
N LEU A 74 -4.54 4.66 4.59
CA LEU A 74 -4.86 3.80 3.45
C LEU A 74 -3.99 2.54 3.42
N THR A 75 -2.69 2.69 3.74
CA THR A 75 -1.73 1.59 3.79
C THR A 75 -2.05 0.60 4.91
N VAL A 76 -2.39 1.10 6.10
CA VAL A 76 -2.80 0.27 7.23
C VAL A 76 -4.08 -0.49 6.90
N MET A 77 -5.07 0.17 6.30
CA MET A 77 -6.29 -0.50 5.84
C MET A 77 -6.02 -1.60 4.82
N LEU A 78 -5.21 -1.31 3.78
CA LEU A 78 -4.82 -2.32 2.79
C LEU A 78 -4.10 -3.51 3.46
N THR A 79 -3.22 -3.23 4.42
CA THR A 79 -2.48 -4.26 5.16
C THR A 79 -3.41 -5.14 5.96
N ILE A 80 -4.35 -4.56 6.71
CA ILE A 80 -5.33 -5.29 7.51
C ILE A 80 -6.25 -6.13 6.63
N PHE A 81 -6.83 -5.55 5.57
CA PHE A 81 -7.72 -6.29 4.67
C PHE A 81 -7.00 -7.36 3.87
N SER A 82 -5.75 -7.13 3.45
CA SER A 82 -4.94 -8.16 2.78
C SER A 82 -4.56 -9.30 3.74
N SER A 83 -4.15 -8.97 4.96
CA SER A 83 -3.80 -9.95 5.99
C SER A 83 -5.01 -10.80 6.40
N ALA A 84 -6.14 -10.16 6.69
CA ALA A 84 -7.40 -10.85 7.00
C ALA A 84 -7.84 -11.77 5.83
N GLY A 85 -7.72 -11.29 4.58
CA GLY A 85 -8.06 -12.06 3.39
C GLY A 85 -7.08 -13.18 3.04
N THR A 86 -5.90 -13.25 3.66
CA THR A 86 -5.00 -14.41 3.55
C THR A 86 -5.18 -15.39 4.69
N LEU A 87 -5.41 -14.91 5.92
CA LEU A 87 -5.77 -15.76 7.06
C LEU A 87 -7.10 -16.49 6.83
N ALA A 88 -8.14 -15.78 6.40
CA ALA A 88 -9.48 -16.37 6.21
C ALA A 88 -9.51 -17.42 5.09
N GLY A 89 -8.74 -17.22 4.01
CA GLY A 89 -8.61 -18.20 2.93
C GLY A 89 -7.90 -19.49 3.36
N GLU A 90 -6.93 -19.41 4.27
CA GLU A 90 -6.24 -20.58 4.82
C GLU A 90 -7.07 -21.32 5.87
N ILE A 91 -7.85 -20.60 6.69
CA ILE A 91 -8.76 -21.19 7.68
C ILE A 91 -9.95 -21.87 7.00
N SER A 92 -10.51 -21.27 5.94
CA SER A 92 -11.65 -21.82 5.19
C SER A 92 -11.31 -23.07 4.38
N SER A 93 -10.04 -23.28 4.01
CA SER A 93 -9.68 -24.27 2.98
C SER A 93 -9.19 -25.61 3.55
N HIS A 94 -9.09 -25.78 4.88
CA HIS A 94 -8.50 -26.97 5.53
C HIS A 94 -7.11 -27.41 4.95
N THR A 95 -6.44 -26.57 4.16
CA THR A 95 -5.23 -26.92 3.40
C THR A 95 -3.99 -27.05 4.28
N ILE A 96 -4.08 -26.60 5.54
CA ILE A 96 -3.04 -26.86 6.55
C ILE A 96 -2.80 -28.37 6.68
N GLN A 97 -3.83 -29.21 6.50
CA GLN A 97 -3.68 -30.67 6.60
C GLN A 97 -3.06 -31.33 5.35
N THR A 98 -3.11 -30.69 4.17
CA THR A 98 -2.58 -31.25 2.92
C THR A 98 -1.11 -30.87 2.65
N VAL A 99 -0.65 -29.72 3.16
CA VAL A 99 0.73 -29.22 2.99
C VAL A 99 1.76 -30.01 3.81
N VAL A 100 1.32 -30.82 4.80
CA VAL A 100 2.20 -31.63 5.67
C VAL A 100 2.88 -32.80 4.93
N THR A 101 2.51 -33.10 3.68
CA THR A 101 3.06 -34.25 2.93
C THR A 101 4.31 -33.94 2.10
N LYS A 102 4.71 -32.68 1.92
CA LYS A 102 5.93 -32.31 1.17
C LYS A 102 7.04 -31.80 2.10
N PRO A 103 8.32 -32.18 1.89
CA PRO A 103 9.44 -31.78 2.73
C PRO A 103 9.87 -30.35 2.39
N ILE A 104 9.01 -29.38 2.67
CA ILE A 104 9.28 -27.95 2.49
C ILE A 104 9.44 -27.35 3.88
N ARG A 105 10.57 -26.67 4.15
CA ARG A 105 10.80 -26.05 5.46
C ARG A 105 9.75 -24.97 5.69
N ARG A 106 9.03 -25.03 6.82
CA ARG A 106 7.97 -24.07 7.20
C ARG A 106 8.43 -22.61 7.15
N SER A 107 9.72 -22.36 7.39
CA SER A 107 10.34 -21.03 7.32
C SER A 107 10.41 -20.46 5.90
N GLU A 108 10.59 -21.28 4.86
CA GLU A 108 10.69 -20.80 3.47
C GLU A 108 9.35 -20.33 2.92
N VAL A 109 8.26 -21.01 3.31
CA VAL A 109 6.90 -20.62 2.96
C VAL A 109 6.52 -19.32 3.68
N LEU A 110 6.83 -19.21 4.97
CA LEU A 110 6.58 -18.00 5.75
C LEU A 110 7.35 -16.79 5.20
N LEU A 111 8.65 -16.97 4.89
CA LEU A 111 9.49 -15.93 4.31
C LEU A 111 9.00 -15.51 2.92
N GLY A 112 8.62 -16.45 2.05
CA GLY A 112 8.09 -16.14 0.72
C GLY A 112 6.80 -15.32 0.78
N LYS A 113 5.89 -15.68 1.69
CA LYS A 113 4.61 -14.97 1.87
C LYS A 113 4.79 -13.60 2.52
N TRP A 114 5.69 -13.50 3.51
CA TRP A 114 6.04 -12.23 4.15
C TRP A 114 6.68 -11.27 3.16
N LEU A 115 7.64 -11.74 2.34
CA LEU A 115 8.26 -10.94 1.28
C LEU A 115 7.24 -10.53 0.21
N GLY A 116 6.32 -11.41 -0.18
CA GLY A 116 5.26 -11.07 -1.14
C GLY A 116 4.34 -9.95 -0.63
N HIS A 117 3.90 -10.03 0.63
CA HIS A 117 3.09 -8.96 1.25
C HIS A 117 3.88 -7.67 1.49
N GLY A 118 5.10 -7.78 1.99
CA GLY A 118 5.99 -6.65 2.22
C GLY A 118 6.29 -5.89 0.92
N ALA A 119 6.62 -6.61 -0.16
CA ALA A 119 6.86 -6.01 -1.47
C ALA A 119 5.61 -5.32 -2.03
N MET A 120 4.43 -5.92 -1.87
CA MET A 120 3.17 -5.30 -2.29
C MET A 120 2.91 -3.99 -1.54
N ILE A 121 3.00 -4.01 -0.20
CA ILE A 121 2.77 -2.82 0.63
C ILE A 121 3.82 -1.74 0.30
N ALA A 122 5.09 -2.11 0.20
CA ALA A 122 6.16 -1.20 -0.16
C ALA A 122 5.93 -0.55 -1.53
N SER A 123 5.48 -1.32 -2.53
CA SER A 123 5.15 -0.78 -3.85
C SER A 123 3.97 0.20 -3.81
N TYR A 124 2.95 -0.08 -2.99
CA TYR A 124 1.79 0.79 -2.82
C TYR A 124 2.15 2.11 -2.14
N VAL A 125 2.93 2.04 -1.05
CA VAL A 125 3.43 3.24 -0.37
C VAL A 125 4.35 4.04 -1.28
N GLY A 126 5.25 3.38 -2.01
CA GLY A 126 6.15 4.04 -2.95
C GLY A 126 5.41 4.78 -4.06
N LEU A 127 4.35 4.18 -4.60
CA LEU A 127 3.49 4.83 -5.60
C LEU A 127 2.77 6.05 -5.03
N LEU A 128 2.16 5.95 -3.84
CA LEU A 128 1.41 7.06 -3.25
C LEU A 128 2.32 8.20 -2.75
N ALA A 129 3.40 7.85 -2.05
CA ALA A 129 4.38 8.83 -1.58
C ALA A 129 5.11 9.48 -2.76
N GLY A 130 5.46 8.71 -3.79
CA GLY A 130 6.04 9.23 -5.02
C GLY A 130 5.10 10.12 -5.81
N GLY A 131 3.78 9.88 -5.74
CA GLY A 131 2.78 10.77 -6.35
C GLY A 131 2.54 12.07 -5.56
N LEU A 132 3.06 12.18 -4.34
CA LEU A 132 2.93 13.36 -3.49
C LEU A 132 4.10 14.35 -3.64
N LEU A 133 5.27 13.85 -4.06
CA LEU A 133 6.50 14.61 -4.27
C LEU A 133 6.55 15.20 -5.68
#